data_AF-C6WCJ2-F1
#
_entry.id   AF-C6WCJ2-F1
#
_cell.length_a   1.000
_cell.length_b   1.000
_cell.length_c   1.000
_cell.angle_alpha   90.00
_cell.angle_beta   90.00
_cell.angle_gamma   90.00
#
_symmetry.space_group_name_H-M   'P 1'
#
loop_
_entity.id
_entity.type
_entity.pdbx_description
1 polymer ?
#
loop_
_entity_poly.entity_id
_entity_poly.type
_entity_poly.pdbx_seq_one_letter_code
_entity_poly.pdbx_strand_id
1 'polypeptide(L)'
;MLGTRRRRAKRALDAARMLDEVVDTQLPLLASFDEERRRRSADYLAELVKLAQDYRYFANGWIDARELDRRGQEALVVLGKFRNDPTARLAQD
;
A
#
# COMPACT_ATOMS: atom_id res chain seq x y z
N MET A 1 -13.91 -21.09 16.27
CA MET A 1 -13.59 -19.76 15.67
C MET A 1 -12.17 -19.63 15.09
N LEU A 2 -11.32 -20.68 15.11
CA LEU A 2 -9.97 -20.62 14.54
C LEU A 2 -9.95 -20.54 13.00
N GLY A 3 -10.92 -21.16 12.33
CA GLY A 3 -11.02 -21.14 10.86
C GLY A 3 -11.28 -19.75 10.28
N THR A 4 -12.11 -18.94 10.94
CA THR A 4 -12.39 -17.56 10.50
C THR A 4 -11.19 -16.65 10.72
N ARG A 5 -10.47 -16.79 11.84
CA ARG A 5 -9.23 -16.06 12.10
C ARG A 5 -8.14 -16.39 11.09
N ARG A 6 -7.96 -17.67 10.75
CA ARG A 6 -6.99 -18.13 9.74
C ARG A 6 -7.33 -17.59 8.34
N ARG A 7 -8.61 -17.57 7.96
CA ARG A 7 -9.07 -16.98 6.69
C ARG A 7 -8.82 -15.47 6.63
N ARG A 8 -9.07 -14.74 7.73
CA ARG A 8 -8.80 -13.29 7.81
C ARG A 8 -7.32 -12.99 7.71
N ALA A 9 -6.47 -13.73 8.41
CA ALA A 9 -5.02 -13.59 8.32
C ALA A 9 -4.52 -13.87 6.89
N LYS A 10 -5.01 -14.94 6.25
CA LYS A 10 -4.68 -15.22 4.84
C LYS A 10 -5.07 -14.07 3.92
N ARG A 11 -6.29 -13.54 4.05
CA ARG A 11 -6.74 -12.39 3.23
C ARG A 11 -5.88 -11.16 3.42
N ALA A 12 -5.43 -10.89 4.64
CA ALA A 12 -4.53 -9.78 4.91
C ALA A 12 -3.17 -9.97 4.25
N LEU A 13 -2.61 -11.19 4.29
CA LEU A 13 -1.36 -11.49 3.58
C LEU A 13 -1.52 -11.39 2.05
N ASP A 14 -2.65 -11.84 1.51
CA ASP A 14 -2.97 -11.70 0.09
C ASP A 14 -3.05 -10.21 -0.31
N ALA A 15 -3.63 -9.35 0.55
CA ALA A 15 -3.66 -7.90 0.34
C ALA A 15 -2.28 -7.24 0.44
N ALA A 16 -1.45 -7.64 1.41
CA ALA A 16 -0.08 -7.16 1.52
C ALA A 16 0.74 -7.49 0.26
N ARG A 17 0.58 -8.71 -0.28
CA ARG A 17 1.25 -9.13 -1.51
C ARG A 17 0.83 -8.29 -2.72
N MET A 18 -0.47 -8.01 -2.87
CA MET A 18 -0.95 -7.14 -3.95
C MET A 18 -0.32 -5.74 -3.90
N LEU A 19 -0.12 -5.19 -2.70
CA LEU A 19 0.54 -3.90 -2.52
C LEU A 19 2.03 -3.98 -2.87
N ASP A 20 2.72 -5.06 -2.47
CA ASP A 20 4.12 -5.29 -2.84
C ASP A 20 4.29 -5.37 -4.37
N GLU A 21 3.40 -6.11 -5.06
CA GLU A 21 3.44 -6.25 -6.52
C GLU A 21 3.31 -4.89 -7.24
N VAL A 22 2.46 -4.00 -6.73
CA VAL A 22 2.34 -2.62 -7.25
C VAL A 22 3.64 -1.84 -7.03
N VAL A 23 4.23 -1.94 -5.84
CA VAL A 23 5.50 -1.26 -5.51
C VAL A 23 6.62 -1.78 -6.39
N ASP A 24 6.78 -3.08 -6.53
CA ASP A 24 7.81 -3.72 -7.34
C ASP A 24 7.69 -3.34 -8.82
N THR A 25 6.46 -3.17 -9.32
CA THR A 25 6.20 -2.75 -10.70
C THR A 25 6.55 -1.28 -10.92
N GLN A 26 6.24 -0.40 -9.96
CA GLN A 26 6.39 1.05 -10.15
C GLN A 26 7.77 1.57 -9.76
N LEU A 27 8.45 0.95 -8.79
CA LEU A 27 9.74 1.41 -8.27
C LEU A 27 10.80 1.63 -9.37
N PRO A 28 10.95 0.74 -10.38
CA PRO A 28 11.90 0.96 -11.47
C PRO A 28 11.60 2.22 -12.32
N LEU A 29 10.32 2.60 -12.44
CA LEU A 29 9.90 3.75 -13.25
C LEU A 29 10.39 5.08 -12.66
N LEU A 30 10.62 5.14 -11.35
CA LEU A 30 11.11 6.34 -10.67
C LEU A 30 12.49 6.79 -11.18
N ALA A 31 13.28 5.87 -11.73
CA ALA A 31 14.61 6.17 -12.25
C ALA A 31 14.59 7.15 -13.44
N SER A 32 13.50 7.16 -14.22
CA SER A 32 13.34 8.04 -15.39
C SER A 32 12.68 9.38 -15.05
N PHE A 33 12.21 9.58 -13.82
CA PHE A 33 11.51 10.80 -13.43
C PHE A 33 12.48 11.91 -13.05
N ASP A 34 12.05 13.16 -13.26
CA ASP A 34 12.68 14.33 -12.64
C ASP A 34 12.59 14.26 -11.10
N GLU A 35 13.36 15.09 -10.40
CA GLU A 35 13.47 15.01 -8.95
C GLU A 35 12.14 15.21 -8.21
N GLU A 36 11.33 16.18 -8.64
CA GLU A 36 10.08 16.53 -7.97
C GLU A 36 9.04 15.42 -8.14
N ARG A 37 8.90 14.89 -9.36
CA ARG A 37 8.01 13.77 -9.65
C ARG A 37 8.51 12.49 -8.96
N ARG A 38 9.82 12.23 -8.98
CA ARG A 38 10.43 11.08 -8.30
C ARG A 38 10.11 11.10 -6.80
N ARG A 39 10.24 12.26 -6.16
CA ARG A 39 9.94 12.44 -4.73
C ARG A 39 8.47 12.15 -4.43
N ARG A 40 7.54 12.76 -5.18
CA ARG A 40 6.10 12.51 -5.03
C ARG A 40 5.73 11.04 -5.25
N SER A 41 6.29 10.41 -6.27
CA SER A 41 6.08 8.98 -6.54
C SER A 41 6.69 8.10 -5.46
N ALA A 42 7.86 8.45 -4.90
CA ALA A 42 8.46 7.71 -3.79
C ALA A 42 7.61 7.80 -2.52
N ASP A 43 7.05 8.96 -2.19
CA ASP A 43 6.15 9.13 -1.04
C ASP A 43 4.88 8.28 -1.21
N TYR A 44 4.32 8.22 -2.43
CA TYR A 44 3.20 7.34 -2.74
C TYR A 44 3.54 5.86 -2.52
N LEU A 45 4.68 5.39 -3.04
CA LEU A 45 5.12 4.00 -2.87
C LEU A 45 5.41 3.67 -1.40
N ALA A 46 5.99 4.60 -0.65
CA ALA A 46 6.25 4.43 0.78
C ALA A 46 4.95 4.19 1.57
N GLU A 47 3.87 4.87 1.24
CA GLU A 47 2.57 4.65 1.88
C GLU A 47 1.94 3.30 1.51
N LEU A 48 2.14 2.81 0.28
CA LEU A 48 1.73 1.44 -0.09
C LEU A 48 2.51 0.39 0.71
N VAL A 49 3.83 0.55 0.85
CA VAL A 49 4.69 -0.35 1.64
C VAL A 49 4.26 -0.36 3.10
N LYS A 50 3.97 0.81 3.67
CA LYS A 50 3.48 0.95 5.04
C LYS A 50 2.14 0.23 5.24
N LEU A 51 1.20 0.39 4.31
CA LEU A 51 -0.09 -0.31 4.37
C LEU A 51 0.08 -1.82 4.24
N ALA A 52 0.97 -2.31 3.36
CA ALA A 52 1.30 -3.72 3.26
C ALA A 52 1.82 -4.27 4.59
N GLN A 53 2.67 -3.49 5.26
CA GLN A 53 3.20 -3.85 6.57
C GLN A 53 2.11 -3.90 7.66
N ASP A 54 1.16 -2.97 7.66
CA ASP A 54 0.02 -3.00 8.59
C ASP A 54 -0.85 -4.27 8.39
N TYR A 55 -1.06 -4.70 7.15
CA TYR A 55 -1.73 -5.98 6.87
C TYR A 55 -0.94 -7.19 7.43
N ARG A 56 0.40 -7.18 7.36
CA ARG A 56 1.24 -8.21 7.98
C ARG A 56 1.15 -8.18 9.51
N TYR A 57 1.11 -6.99 10.12
CA TYR A 57 0.90 -6.84 11.56
C TYR A 57 -0.44 -7.43 11.99
N PHE A 58 -1.51 -7.16 11.25
CA PHE A 58 -2.82 -7.75 11.51
C PHE A 58 -2.80 -9.27 11.35
N ALA A 59 -2.17 -9.79 10.30
CA ALA A 59 -2.06 -11.23 10.07
C ALA A 59 -1.32 -11.96 11.20
N ASN A 60 -0.28 -11.34 11.76
CA ASN A 60 0.47 -11.83 12.92
C ASN A 60 -0.22 -11.55 14.27
N GLY A 61 -1.32 -10.79 14.27
CA GLY A 61 -2.09 -10.44 15.47
C GLY A 61 -1.46 -9.35 16.34
N TRP A 62 -0.54 -8.56 15.79
CA TRP A 62 0.07 -7.41 16.49
C TRP A 62 -0.86 -6.20 16.55
N ILE A 63 -1.78 -6.09 15.57
CA ILE A 63 -2.88 -5.13 15.58
C ILE A 63 -4.21 -5.84 15.34
N ASP A 64 -5.30 -5.26 15.83
CA ASP A 64 -6.64 -5.78 15.61
C ASP A 64 -7.27 -5.22 14.32
N ALA A 65 -8.50 -5.65 14.03
CA ALA A 65 -9.21 -5.22 12.83
C ALA A 65 -9.61 -3.73 12.86
N ARG A 66 -9.83 -3.16 14.05
CA ARG A 66 -10.21 -1.75 14.21
C ARG A 66 -9.02 -0.86 13.93
N GLU A 67 -7.85 -1.23 14.45
CA GLU A 67 -6.60 -0.54 14.20
C GLU A 67 -6.17 -0.66 12.73
N LEU A 68 -6.33 -1.83 12.12
CA LEU A 68 -6.10 -1.99 10.68
C LEU A 68 -7.02 -1.08 9.86
N ASP A 69 -8.31 -0.99 10.20
CA ASP A 69 -9.24 -0.10 9.51
C ASP A 69 -8.85 1.37 9.66
N ARG A 70 -8.54 1.82 10.89
CA ARG A 70 -8.07 3.19 11.14
C ARG A 70 -6.83 3.55 10.31
N ARG A 71 -5.80 2.71 10.33
CA ARG A 71 -4.57 2.92 9.54
C ARG A 71 -4.84 2.84 8.04
N GLY A 72 -5.73 1.95 7.62
CA GLY A 72 -6.19 1.85 6.23
C GLY A 72 -6.85 3.15 5.75
N GLN A 73 -7.73 3.75 6.55
CA GLN A 73 -8.35 5.04 6.22
C GLN A 73 -7.31 6.16 6.13
N GLU A 74 -6.34 6.20 7.04
CA GLU A 74 -5.24 7.17 7.00
C GLU A 74 -4.41 7.01 5.72
N ALA A 75 -4.06 5.77 5.35
CA ALA A 75 -3.37 5.49 4.09
C ALA A 75 -4.20 5.94 2.89
N LEU A 76 -5.50 5.66 2.85
CA LEU A 76 -6.39 6.10 1.77
C LEU A 76 -6.45 7.63 1.63
N VAL A 77 -6.43 8.37 2.73
CA VAL A 77 -6.36 9.84 2.70
C VAL A 77 -5.06 10.30 2.06
N VAL A 78 -3.92 9.68 2.39
CA VAL A 78 -2.63 10.05 1.83
C VAL A 78 -2.54 9.66 0.35
N LEU A 79 -2.90 8.42 -0.01
CA LEU A 79 -2.96 7.93 -1.39
C LEU A 79 -3.92 8.76 -2.26
N GLY A 80 -5.03 9.23 -1.67
CA GLY A 80 -5.98 10.12 -2.33
C GLY A 80 -5.37 11.46 -2.78
N LYS A 81 -4.36 11.97 -2.07
CA LYS A 81 -3.63 13.19 -2.47
C LYS A 81 -2.84 12.97 -3.76
N PHE A 82 -2.35 11.76 -4.00
CA PHE A 82 -1.57 11.39 -5.19
C PHE A 82 -2.45 10.95 -6.37
N ARG A 83 -3.67 10.47 -6.13
CA ARG A 83 -4.59 10.03 -7.21
C ARG A 83 -5.07 11.17 -8.12
N ASN A 84 -4.98 12.42 -7.66
CA ASN A 84 -5.30 13.61 -8.45
C ASN A 84 -4.10 14.12 -9.27
N ASP A 85 -2.97 13.44 -9.19
CA ASP A 85 -1.74 13.76 -9.91
C ASP A 85 -1.72 13.02 -11.27
N PRO A 86 -1.85 13.73 -12.41
CA PRO A 86 -1.88 13.11 -13.74
C PRO A 86 -0.64 12.25 -14.01
N THR A 87 0.48 12.62 -13.42
CA THR A 87 1.77 11.97 -13.60
C THR A 87 1.87 10.56 -13.00
N ALA A 88 0.95 10.16 -12.10
CA ALA A 88 0.82 8.78 -11.64
C ALA A 88 0.01 7.89 -12.61
N ARG A 89 -0.83 8.49 -13.47
CA ARG A 89 -1.64 7.77 -14.47
C ARG A 89 -0.88 7.52 -15.78
N LEU A 90 0.15 8.32 -16.09
CA LEU A 90 0.91 8.29 -17.34
C LEU A 90 1.92 7.13 -17.47
N ALA A 91 1.78 6.05 -16.70
CA ALA A 91 2.55 4.82 -16.87
C ALA A 91 1.73 3.67 -17.47
N GLN A 92 0.54 3.96 -18.00
CA GLN A 92 -0.35 2.95 -18.61
C GLN A 92 -0.59 3.11 -20.12
N ASP A 93 0.13 4.00 -20.83
CA ASP A 93 0.14 4.05 -22.29
C ASP A 93 1.58 4.18 -22.83
#